data_AF-A0A931RMR9-F1
#
_entry.id   AF-A0A931RMR9-F1
#
_cell.length_a   1.000
_cell.length_b   1.000
_cell.length_c   1.000
_cell.angle_alpha   90.00
_cell.angle_beta   90.00
_cell.angle_gamma   90.00
#
_symmetry.space_group_name_H-M   'P 1'
#
loop_
_entity.id
_entity.type
_entity.pdbx_description
1 polymer ?
#
loop_
_entity_poly.entity_id
_entity_poly.type
_entity_poly.pdbx_seq_one_letter_code
_entity_poly.pdbx_strand_id
1 'polypeptide(L)' 'MQKSSPLLLNLGQDLSIMIGLPKIASWKTAERPKKPKRGTFGFNVQTNNLEYFDGTDWFAAAMSEK' A
#
# COMPACT_ATOMS: atom_id res chain seq x y z
N MET A 1 -14.55 -7.39 -3.03
CA MET A 1 -13.27 -6.64 -3.05
C MET A 1 -12.15 -7.66 -2.94
N GLN A 2 -11.37 -7.82 -4.00
CA GLN A 2 -10.22 -8.74 -4.01
C GLN A 2 -9.16 -8.16 -3.05
N LYS A 3 -8.84 -8.87 -1.97
CA LYS A 3 -7.73 -8.48 -1.09
C LYS A 3 -6.47 -8.39 -1.93
N SER A 4 -5.79 -7.25 -1.92
CA SER A 4 -4.44 -7.07 -2.47
C SER A 4 -3.40 -7.83 -1.64
N SER A 5 -3.63 -9.13 -1.43
CA SER A 5 -2.70 -10.02 -0.76
C SER A 5 -1.72 -10.54 -1.79
N PRO A 6 -0.41 -10.55 -1.49
CA PRO A 6 0.59 -11.11 -2.40
C PRO A 6 0.28 -12.59 -2.66
N LEU A 7 0.45 -13.03 -3.91
CA LEU A 7 0.40 -14.44 -4.22
C LEU A 7 1.71 -15.06 -3.73
N LEU A 8 1.64 -16.10 -2.91
CA LEU A 8 2.82 -16.80 -2.42
C LEU A 8 2.91 -18.16 -3.08
N LEU A 9 4.01 -18.43 -3.79
CA LEU A 9 4.38 -19.79 -4.17
C LEU A 9 5.15 -20.41 -3.02
N ASN A 10 4.61 -21.47 -2.43
CA ASN A 10 5.33 -22.25 -1.44
C ASN A 10 6.39 -23.12 -2.13
N LEU A 11 7.62 -23.11 -1.64
CA LEU A 11 8.75 -23.88 -2.17
C LEU A 11 9.18 -25.03 -1.24
N GLY A 12 8.45 -25.26 -0.14
CA GLY A 12 8.83 -26.17 0.95
C GLY A 12 9.84 -25.55 1.93
N GLN A 13 10.09 -26.24 3.06
CA GLN A 13 11.07 -25.85 4.09
C GLN A 13 10.92 -24.39 4.58
N ASP A 14 9.67 -23.95 4.78
CA ASP A 14 9.32 -22.59 5.20
C ASP A 14 9.73 -21.48 4.22
N LEU A 15 10.14 -21.82 2.99
CA LEU A 15 10.38 -20.86 1.92
C LEU A 15 9.12 -20.60 1.11
N SER A 16 8.87 -19.31 0.87
CA SER A 16 7.87 -18.86 -0.11
C SER A 16 8.41 -17.69 -0.92
N ILE A 17 8.08 -17.65 -2.21
CA ILE A 17 8.35 -16.50 -3.07
C ILE A 17 7.05 -15.77 -3.38
N MET A 18 7.11 -14.44 -3.38
CA MET A 18 6.00 -13.63 -3.87
C MET A 18 5.95 -13.71 -5.40
N ILE A 19 4.86 -14.24 -5.94
CA ILE A 19 4.60 -14.25 -7.38
C ILE A 19 3.97 -12.91 -7.77
N GLY A 20 4.67 -12.16 -8.62
CA GLY A 20 4.34 -10.78 -8.95
C GLY A 20 4.98 -9.81 -7.96
N LEU A 21 5.72 -8.82 -8.47
CA LEU A 21 6.32 -7.78 -7.64
C LEU A 21 5.18 -7.04 -6.91
N PRO A 22 5.18 -7.03 -5.56
CA PRO A 22 4.17 -6.28 -4.82
C PRO A 22 4.28 -4.82 -5.22
N LYS A 23 3.22 -4.29 -5.84
CA LYS A 23 3.12 -2.86 -6.08
C LYS A 23 2.66 -2.20 -4.78
N ILE A 24 3.17 -0.99 -4.54
CA ILE A 24 2.63 -0.14 -3.48
C ILE A 24 1.14 0.04 -3.75
N ALA A 25 0.30 -0.16 -2.74
CA ALA A 25 -1.13 0.05 -2.86
C ALA A 25 -1.40 1.50 -3.28
N SER A 26 -2.34 1.70 -4.21
CA SER A 26 -2.63 3.03 -4.74
C SER A 26 -4.11 3.35 -4.68
N TRP A 27 -4.46 4.61 -4.44
CA TRP A 27 -5.84 5.07 -4.30
C TRP A 27 -6.01 6.53 -4.72
N LYS A 28 -7.26 6.96 -4.96
CA LYS A 28 -7.64 8.37 -4.88
C LYS A 28 -7.93 8.75 -3.43
N THR A 29 -7.92 10.04 -3.08
CA THR A 29 -8.19 10.50 -1.71
C THR A 29 -9.50 9.96 -1.13
N ALA A 30 -10.58 9.94 -1.93
CA ALA A 30 -11.89 9.41 -1.52
C ALA A 30 -11.94 7.88 -1.37
N GLU A 31 -10.96 7.18 -1.93
CA GLU A 31 -10.84 5.71 -1.96
C GLU A 31 -9.81 5.19 -0.96
N ARG A 32 -9.23 6.07 -0.13
CA ARG A 32 -8.38 5.67 1.00
C ARG A 32 -9.07 4.58 1.83
N PRO A 33 -8.32 3.64 2.43
CA PRO A 33 -8.89 2.62 3.30
C PRO A 33 -9.77 3.26 4.38
N LYS A 34 -11.05 2.87 4.45
CA LYS A 34 -12.04 3.45 5.40
C LYS A 34 -11.82 3.06 6.86
N LYS A 35 -11.04 2.00 7.11
CA LYS A 35 -10.65 1.52 8.44
C LYS A 35 -9.15 1.22 8.43
N PRO A 36 -8.29 2.24 8.22
CA PRO A 36 -6.86 2.02 8.14
C PRO A 36 -6.34 1.65 9.54
N LYS A 37 -5.38 0.72 9.60
CA LYS A 37 -4.61 0.47 10.81
C LYS A 37 -3.39 1.38 10.83
N ARG A 38 -2.87 1.76 12.01
CA ARG A 38 -1.56 2.42 12.12
C ARG A 38 -0.53 1.65 11.29
N GLY A 39 0.25 2.37 10.49
CA GLY A 39 1.21 1.78 9.56
C GLY A 39 0.67 1.50 8.16
N THR A 40 -0.61 1.78 7.89
CA THR A 40 -1.15 1.71 6.52
C THR A 40 -0.40 2.70 5.65
N PHE A 41 0.12 2.24 4.51
CA PHE A 41 0.97 3.01 3.60
C PHE A 41 0.57 2.77 2.15
N GLY A 42 0.66 3.80 1.31
CA GLY A 42 0.41 3.68 -0.12
C GLY A 42 0.58 4.98 -0.88
N PHE A 43 0.19 4.99 -2.16
CA PHE A 43 0.36 6.10 -3.06
C PHE A 43 -0.99 6.70 -3.47
N ASN A 44 -1.17 8.00 -3.25
CA ASN A 44 -2.35 8.72 -3.69
C ASN A 44 -2.14 9.28 -5.09
N VAL A 45 -2.78 8.65 -6.07
CA VAL A 45 -2.64 9.00 -7.49
C VAL A 45 -3.27 10.35 -7.84
N GLN A 46 -4.15 10.88 -7.00
CA GLN A 46 -4.79 12.17 -7.23
C GLN A 46 -3.91 13.33 -6.76
N THR A 47 -3.20 13.15 -5.65
CA THR A 47 -2.33 14.18 -5.06
C THR A 47 -0.86 14.00 -5.39
N ASN A 48 -0.49 12.90 -6.05
CA ASN A 48 0.89 12.53 -6.35
C ASN A 48 1.78 12.44 -5.10
N ASN A 49 1.22 11.86 -4.03
CA ASN A 49 1.87 11.76 -2.72
C ASN A 49 2.00 10.31 -2.27
N LEU A 50 3.11 9.98 -1.62
CA LEU A 50 3.17 8.83 -0.72
C LEU A 50 2.48 9.18 0.59
N GLU A 51 1.60 8.30 1.06
CA GLU A 51 0.76 8.53 2.23
C GLU A 51 0.97 7.44 3.29
N TYR A 52 0.98 7.87 4.55
CA TYR A 52 1.11 7.01 5.73
C TYR A 52 0.05 7.38 6.77
N PHE A 53 -0.60 6.38 7.36
CA PHE A 53 -1.56 6.56 8.44
C PHE A 53 -0.92 6.25 9.80
N ASP A 54 -0.89 7.24 10.70
CA ASP A 54 -0.27 7.11 12.02
C ASP A 54 -1.19 6.48 13.09
N GLY A 55 -2.44 6.20 12.72
CA GLY A 55 -3.49 5.71 13.64
C GLY A 55 -4.62 6.72 13.84
N THR A 56 -4.40 7.99 13.49
CA THR A 56 -5.36 9.08 13.64
C THR A 56 -5.49 9.85 12.33
N ASP A 57 -4.37 10.27 11.74
CA ASP A 57 -4.30 11.15 10.57
C ASP A 57 -3.44 10.56 9.45
N TRP A 58 -3.63 11.11 8.24
CA TRP A 58 -2.83 10.80 7.06
C TRP A 58 -1.72 11.83 6.88
N PHE A 59 -0.47 11.35 6.92
CA PHE A 59 0.71 12.12 6.54
C PHE A 59 1.01 11.89 5.06
N ALA A 60 1.51 12.93 4.38
CA ALA A 60 1.81 12.89 2.95
C ALA A 60 3.21 13.42 2.64
N ALA A 61 3.93 12.72 1.79
CA ALA A 61 5.18 13.16 1.18
C ALA A 61 4.97 13.33 -0.33
N ALA A 62 5.20 14.54 -0.84
CA ALA A 62 5.01 14.86 -2.25
C ALA A 62 6.09 14.26 -3.13
N MET A 63 5.68 13.62 -4.22
CA MET A 63 6.59 13.07 -5.24
C MET A 63 6.72 14.07 -6.39
N SER A 64 7.21 15.29 -6.11
CA SER A 64 7.59 16.23 -7.15
C SER A 64 8.90 15.79 -7.80
N GLU A 65 9.00 15.91 -9.12
CA GLU A 65 10.30 15.88 -9.80
C GLU A 65 11.15 17.06 -9.31
N LYS A 66 12.39 16.80 -8.92
CA LYS A 66 13.39 17.84 -8.62
C LYS A 66 14.09 18.25 -9.90
#